data_AF-A0A4Z1IIY9-F1
#
_entry.id   AF-A0A4Z1IIY9-F1
#
_cell.length_a   1.000
_cell.length_b   1.000
_cell.length_c   1.000
_cell.angle_alpha   90.00
_cell.angle_beta   90.00
_cell.angle_gamma   90.00
#
_symmetry.space_group_name_H-M   'P 1'
#
loop_
_entity.id
_entity.type
_entity.pdbx_description
1 polymer ?
#
loop_
_entity_poly.entity_id
_entity_poly.type
_entity_poly.pdbx_seq_one_letter_code
_entity_poly.pdbx_strand_id
1 'polypeptide(L)'
;MANSFSRRKTSLRNYRPTDRNKNPTRLKCTVCEEFQDFQQMAKFPCDCAWCSTCLQRRFTLAIESAYMFPVECCGGAITLTPFSHLLSPDTIRDYEAKKIEYETLDRTYCANKVCSAFIVKEYIIEHQAFCAKSPCNTITCTKCKSEWHDGECPRDQNQELVLAEAQRRGWKRCAKCGTLIARAHGCRRMV
;
A
#
# COMPACT_ATOMS: atom_id res chain seq x y z
N MET A 1 -30.82 9.10 -86.30
CA MET A 1 -30.96 10.55 -86.12
C MET A 1 -30.29 10.93 -84.81
N ALA A 2 -29.32 11.84 -84.91
CA ALA A 2 -28.80 12.79 -83.90
C ALA A 2 -28.50 12.25 -82.48
N ASN A 3 -27.21 12.14 -82.12
CA ASN A 3 -26.49 13.09 -81.24
C ASN A 3 -26.67 12.75 -79.74
N SER A 4 -25.70 12.83 -78.83
CA SER A 4 -24.41 13.51 -78.81
C SER A 4 -23.77 13.26 -77.44
N PHE A 5 -22.45 13.11 -77.41
CA PHE A 5 -21.47 13.62 -76.40
C PHE A 5 -21.87 13.62 -74.90
N SER A 6 -21.05 13.14 -73.96
CA SER A 6 -19.75 13.76 -73.67
C SER A 6 -19.02 13.05 -72.51
N ARG A 7 -17.80 12.58 -72.82
CA ARG A 7 -16.52 12.82 -72.12
C ARG A 7 -16.34 12.55 -70.61
N ARG A 8 -15.29 11.73 -70.40
CA ARG A 8 -14.12 11.93 -69.51
C ARG A 8 -14.39 11.59 -68.02
N LYS A 9 -13.49 10.95 -67.29
CA LYS A 9 -12.03 10.79 -67.44
C LYS A 9 -11.57 9.77 -66.37
N THR A 10 -10.58 8.94 -66.71
CA THR A 10 -9.37 8.60 -65.92
C THR A 10 -9.59 8.16 -64.45
N SER A 11 -8.97 7.12 -63.90
CA SER A 11 -7.62 6.63 -64.13
C SER A 11 -7.30 5.66 -62.99
N LEU A 12 -6.57 4.59 -63.33
CA LEU A 12 -5.45 4.03 -62.58
C LEU A 12 -5.72 3.31 -61.24
N ARG A 13 -5.17 2.08 -61.27
CA ARG A 13 -4.48 1.38 -60.18
C ARG A 13 -5.34 0.78 -59.08
N ASN A 14 -5.69 -0.49 -59.32
CA ASN A 14 -5.79 -1.47 -58.24
C ASN A 14 -4.41 -1.63 -57.60
N TYR A 15 -4.09 -0.76 -56.64
CA TYR A 15 -2.97 -0.90 -55.73
C TYR A 15 -3.47 -1.62 -54.48
N ARG A 16 -3.08 -2.88 -54.30
CA ARG A 16 -3.10 -3.54 -52.99
C ARG A 16 -1.81 -3.15 -52.26
N PRO A 17 -1.93 -2.69 -51.02
CA PRO A 17 -0.94 -3.08 -50.03
C PRO A 17 -1.62 -3.71 -48.81
N THR A 18 -1.09 -4.87 -48.48
CA THR A 18 -1.11 -5.57 -47.19
C THR A 18 -1.31 -4.67 -45.97
N ASP A 19 -2.29 -4.94 -45.11
CA ASP A 19 -2.23 -4.44 -43.74
C ASP A 19 -1.53 -5.46 -42.84
N ARG A 20 -0.24 -5.21 -42.65
CA ARG A 20 0.57 -5.75 -41.58
C ARG A 20 0.36 -4.87 -40.34
N ASN A 21 -0.72 -5.04 -39.58
CA ASN A 21 -0.80 -4.44 -38.26
C ASN A 21 -0.13 -5.35 -37.21
N LYS A 22 1.21 -5.42 -37.25
CA LYS A 22 2.01 -5.94 -36.14
C LYS A 22 2.30 -4.79 -35.18
N ASN A 23 1.33 -4.42 -34.36
CA ASN A 23 1.59 -3.67 -33.14
C ASN A 23 1.18 -4.54 -31.95
N PRO A 24 2.12 -5.26 -31.29
CA PRO A 24 1.83 -5.92 -30.02
C PRO A 24 1.86 -4.88 -28.88
N THR A 25 1.29 -3.70 -29.09
CA THR A 25 1.47 -2.53 -28.21
C THR A 25 0.59 -2.54 -26.98
N ARG A 26 -0.33 -3.50 -26.88
CA ARG A 26 -1.25 -3.63 -25.75
C ARG A 26 -1.04 -4.96 -25.03
N LEU A 27 -1.04 -4.90 -23.70
CA LEU A 27 -0.93 -6.06 -22.82
C LEU A 27 -2.20 -6.19 -22.00
N LYS A 28 -2.60 -7.44 -21.70
CA LYS A 28 -3.72 -7.73 -20.82
C LYS A 28 -3.27 -7.62 -19.36
N CYS A 29 -4.00 -6.85 -18.55
CA CYS A 29 -3.80 -6.77 -17.10
C CYS A 29 -4.25 -8.08 -16.43
N THR A 30 -3.42 -8.64 -15.55
CA THR A 30 -3.76 -9.86 -14.78
C THR A 30 -4.83 -9.61 -13.72
N VAL A 31 -5.05 -8.36 -13.30
CA VAL A 31 -5.98 -8.01 -12.22
C VAL A 31 -7.38 -7.67 -12.74
N CYS A 32 -7.49 -6.73 -13.68
CA CYS A 32 -8.79 -6.29 -14.22
C CYS A 32 -9.13 -6.93 -15.57
N GLU A 33 -8.23 -7.72 -16.15
CA GLU A 33 -8.40 -8.34 -17.46
C GLU A 33 -8.53 -7.39 -18.67
N GLU A 34 -8.33 -6.10 -18.48
CA GLU A 34 -8.38 -5.12 -19.56
C GLU A 34 -7.03 -4.99 -20.31
N PHE A 35 -7.10 -4.65 -21.60
CA PHE A 35 -5.92 -4.37 -22.41
C PHE A 35 -5.49 -2.90 -22.27
N GLN A 36 -4.23 -2.66 -21.96
CA GLN A 36 -3.65 -1.33 -21.83
C GLN A 36 -2.36 -1.22 -22.63
N ASP A 37 -1.96 0.00 -22.98
CA ASP A 37 -0.69 0.23 -23.69
C ASP A 37 0.50 -0.20 -22.84
N PHE A 38 1.55 -0.72 -23.47
CA PHE A 38 2.74 -1.23 -22.78
C PHE A 38 3.34 -0.22 -21.76
N GLN A 39 3.30 1.08 -22.08
CA GLN A 39 3.80 2.14 -21.20
C GLN A 39 2.96 2.35 -19.92
N GLN A 40 1.75 1.80 -19.87
CA GLN A 40 0.84 1.86 -18.72
C GLN A 40 0.85 0.54 -17.93
N MET A 41 1.85 -0.31 -18.14
CA MET A 41 1.88 -1.66 -17.58
C MET A 41 3.14 -1.89 -16.74
N ALA A 42 2.95 -2.31 -15.50
CA ALA A 42 4.00 -2.86 -14.66
C ALA A 42 4.15 -4.35 -14.97
N LYS A 43 5.36 -4.76 -15.37
CA LYS A 43 5.73 -6.18 -15.51
C LYS A 43 6.56 -6.63 -14.33
N PHE A 44 6.25 -7.82 -13.83
CA PHE A 44 6.91 -8.39 -12.67
C PHE A 44 7.71 -9.65 -13.04
N PRO A 45 8.71 -10.05 -12.22
CA PRO A 45 9.43 -11.31 -12.41
C PRO A 45 8.54 -12.56 -12.30
N CYS A 46 7.37 -12.44 -11.65
CA CYS A 46 6.33 -13.48 -11.55
C CYS A 46 5.52 -13.66 -12.87
N ASP A 47 5.95 -13.06 -13.99
CA ASP A 47 5.26 -12.99 -15.30
C ASP A 47 3.88 -12.33 -15.31
N CYS A 48 3.39 -11.88 -14.16
CA CYS A 48 2.19 -11.04 -14.07
C CYS A 48 2.46 -9.66 -14.69
N ALA A 49 1.38 -9.05 -15.21
CA ALA A 49 1.41 -7.68 -15.71
C ALA A 49 0.20 -6.90 -15.19
N TRP A 50 0.41 -5.79 -14.51
CA TRP A 50 -0.68 -4.98 -13.95
C TRP A 50 -0.72 -3.62 -14.64
N CYS A 51 -1.91 -3.14 -14.98
CA CYS A 51 -2.04 -1.77 -15.46
C CYS A 51 -1.78 -0.75 -14.34
N SER A 52 -1.40 0.47 -14.70
CA SER A 52 -1.13 1.58 -13.79
C SER A 52 -2.28 1.82 -12.80
N THR A 53 -3.53 1.75 -13.25
CA THR A 53 -4.71 1.89 -12.37
C THR A 53 -4.80 0.80 -11.31
N CYS A 54 -4.58 -0.47 -11.70
CA CYS A 54 -4.62 -1.59 -10.75
C CYS A 54 -3.43 -1.54 -9.78
N LEU A 55 -2.24 -1.17 -10.29
CA LEU A 55 -1.05 -0.97 -9.48
C LEU A 55 -1.28 0.12 -8.43
N GLN A 56 -1.71 1.31 -8.87
CA GLN A 56 -2.06 2.45 -8.02
C GLN A 56 -3.03 2.04 -6.91
N ARG A 57 -4.13 1.36 -7.28
CA ARG A 57 -5.11 0.86 -6.31
C ARG A 57 -4.49 -0.09 -5.28
N ARG A 58 -3.58 -0.97 -5.71
CA ARG A 58 -2.92 -1.93 -4.80
C ARG A 58 -2.05 -1.21 -3.77
N PHE A 59 -1.30 -0.18 -4.19
CA PHE A 59 -0.53 0.66 -3.28
C PHE A 59 -1.43 1.47 -2.33
N THR A 60 -2.54 2.04 -2.82
CA THR A 60 -3.50 2.74 -1.96
C THR A 60 -4.07 1.82 -0.88
N LEU A 61 -4.45 0.59 -1.21
CA LEU A 61 -4.93 -0.38 -0.21
C LEU A 61 -3.86 -0.74 0.82
N ALA A 62 -2.60 -0.83 0.39
CA ALA A 62 -1.47 -1.07 1.30
C ALA A 62 -1.15 0.13 2.19
N ILE A 63 -1.45 1.35 1.77
CA ILE A 63 -1.35 2.56 2.60
C ILE A 63 -2.44 2.54 3.70
N GLU A 64 -3.64 2.08 3.37
CA GLU A 64 -4.79 2.07 4.28
C GLU A 64 -4.74 0.93 5.30
N SER A 65 -4.13 -0.20 4.95
CA SER A 65 -4.16 -1.41 5.76
C SER A 65 -2.80 -2.10 5.88
N ALA A 66 -2.34 -2.28 7.12
CA ALA A 66 -1.13 -3.03 7.43
C ALA A 66 -1.20 -4.51 6.99
N TYR A 67 -2.39 -5.09 6.84
CA TYR A 67 -2.57 -6.46 6.34
C TYR A 67 -2.25 -6.59 4.84
N MET A 68 -2.30 -5.48 4.12
CA MET A 68 -2.04 -5.41 2.69
C MET A 68 -0.61 -4.95 2.39
N PHE A 69 0.22 -4.81 3.44
CA PHE A 69 1.58 -4.31 3.37
C PHE A 69 2.59 -5.44 3.66
N PRO A 70 3.67 -5.57 2.88
CA PRO A 70 3.98 -4.80 1.67
C PRO A 70 3.09 -5.22 0.49
N VAL A 71 3.08 -4.41 -0.58
CA VAL A 71 2.48 -4.82 -1.85
C VAL A 71 3.28 -5.99 -2.42
N GLU A 72 2.60 -7.10 -2.70
CA GLU A 72 3.21 -8.33 -3.21
C GLU A 72 2.55 -8.82 -4.51
N CYS A 73 3.35 -9.41 -5.41
CA CYS A 73 2.89 -10.26 -6.50
C CYS A 73 3.34 -11.69 -6.23
N CYS A 74 2.42 -12.66 -6.19
CA CYS A 74 2.77 -14.09 -6.10
C CYS A 74 3.75 -14.41 -4.94
N GLY A 75 3.63 -13.69 -3.81
CA GLY A 75 4.49 -13.83 -2.64
C GLY A 75 5.84 -13.09 -2.72
N GLY A 76 6.13 -12.40 -3.83
CA GLY A 76 7.28 -11.52 -3.97
C GLY A 76 6.92 -10.07 -3.67
N ALA A 77 7.62 -9.45 -2.72
CA ALA A 77 7.48 -8.03 -2.41
C ALA A 77 7.86 -7.15 -3.59
N ILE A 78 7.04 -6.14 -3.87
CA ILE A 78 7.20 -5.19 -4.96
C ILE A 78 7.96 -3.96 -4.44
N THR A 79 9.06 -3.60 -5.13
CA THR A 79 9.78 -2.34 -4.89
C THR A 79 9.16 -1.21 -5.71
N LEU A 80 9.16 0.02 -5.18
CA LEU A 80 8.59 1.19 -5.85
C LEU A 80 9.38 1.64 -7.08
N THR A 81 10.72 1.58 -7.00
CA THR A 81 11.64 2.22 -7.96
C THR A 81 11.36 1.89 -9.43
N PRO A 82 11.10 0.63 -9.84
CA PRO A 82 10.83 0.31 -11.25
C PRO A 82 9.51 0.89 -11.77
N PHE A 83 8.58 1.22 -10.89
CA PHE A 83 7.20 1.57 -11.24
C PHE A 83 6.81 2.99 -10.81
N SER A 84 7.78 3.80 -10.38
CA SER A 84 7.54 5.18 -9.92
C SER A 84 6.83 6.05 -10.96
N HIS A 85 7.11 5.84 -12.25
CA HIS A 85 6.45 6.53 -13.36
C HIS A 85 4.98 6.13 -13.57
N LEU A 86 4.53 5.03 -12.98
CA LEU A 86 3.15 4.52 -13.06
C LEU A 86 2.32 4.86 -11.82
N LEU A 87 2.94 5.46 -10.80
CA LEU A 87 2.33 5.79 -9.53
C LEU A 87 2.28 7.30 -9.35
N SER A 88 1.27 7.80 -8.64
CA SER A 88 1.25 9.22 -8.28
C SER A 88 2.36 9.54 -7.27
N PRO A 89 2.95 10.74 -7.33
CA PRO A 89 3.94 11.18 -6.34
C PRO A 89 3.42 11.08 -4.90
N ASP A 90 2.13 11.36 -4.70
CA ASP A 90 1.48 11.25 -3.39
C ASP A 90 1.47 9.81 -2.89
N THR A 91 1.16 8.83 -3.74
CA THR A 91 1.15 7.42 -3.36
C THR A 91 2.54 6.89 -3.04
N ILE A 92 3.56 7.32 -3.78
CA ILE A 92 4.95 6.97 -3.46
C ILE A 92 5.31 7.48 -2.06
N ARG A 93 5.11 8.78 -1.82
CA ARG A 93 5.40 9.42 -0.53
C ARG A 93 4.64 8.77 0.63
N ASP A 94 3.34 8.56 0.46
CA ASP A 94 2.48 8.04 1.52
C ASP A 94 2.78 6.56 1.80
N TYR A 95 3.13 5.77 0.78
CA TYR A 95 3.56 4.38 0.96
C TYR A 95 4.91 4.29 1.69
N GLU A 96 5.88 5.15 1.36
CA GLU A 96 7.16 5.20 2.09
C GLU A 96 6.97 5.63 3.55
N ALA A 97 6.09 6.60 3.81
CA ALA A 97 5.73 6.98 5.18
C ALA A 97 5.07 5.81 5.94
N LYS A 98 4.14 5.10 5.30
CA LYS A 98 3.49 3.91 5.88
C LYS A 98 4.44 2.75 6.10
N LYS A 99 5.48 2.60 5.27
CA LYS A 99 6.54 1.61 5.51
C LYS A 99 7.19 1.82 6.87
N ILE A 100 7.60 3.06 7.17
CA ILE A 100 8.22 3.40 8.46
C ILE A 100 7.24 3.12 9.60
N GLU A 101 5.98 3.54 9.45
CA GLU A 101 4.93 3.25 10.44
C GLU A 101 4.80 1.74 10.69
N TYR A 102 4.61 0.94 9.65
CA TYR A 102 4.31 -0.48 9.77
C TYR A 102 5.51 -1.34 10.20
N GLU A 103 6.74 -0.91 9.88
CA GLU A 103 7.96 -1.55 10.36
C GLU A 103 8.32 -1.16 11.81
N THR A 104 7.71 -0.09 12.35
CA THR A 104 7.90 0.30 13.75
C THR A 104 7.15 -0.65 14.69
N LEU A 105 7.87 -1.25 15.65
CA LEU A 105 7.29 -2.23 16.58
C LEU A 105 6.40 -1.58 17.65
N ASP A 106 6.92 -0.59 18.38
CA ASP A 106 6.16 0.17 19.38
C ASP A 106 5.69 1.50 18.78
N ARG A 107 4.66 1.41 17.94
CA ARG A 107 4.08 2.59 17.29
C ARG A 107 3.45 3.51 18.32
N THR A 108 3.70 4.81 18.17
CA THR A 108 3.01 5.83 18.92
C THR A 108 2.22 6.70 17.95
N TYR A 109 0.95 6.92 18.27
CA TYR A 109 0.04 7.76 17.51
C TYR A 109 -0.39 8.93 18.39
N CYS A 110 -0.71 10.05 17.76
CA CYS A 110 -1.27 11.21 18.44
C CYS A 110 -2.51 10.82 19.26
N ALA A 111 -2.52 11.17 20.54
CA ALA A 111 -3.63 10.88 21.45
C ALA A 111 -4.95 11.56 21.04
N ASN A 112 -4.87 12.69 20.33
CA ASN A 112 -6.04 13.34 19.74
C ASN A 112 -6.66 12.43 18.69
N LYS A 113 -7.85 11.89 18.98
CA LYS A 113 -8.55 10.90 18.14
C LYS A 113 -8.90 11.40 16.75
N VAL A 114 -9.13 12.71 16.58
CA VAL A 114 -9.37 13.31 15.26
C VAL A 114 -8.08 13.35 14.44
N CYS A 115 -6.93 13.58 15.10
CA CYS A 115 -5.65 13.62 14.42
C CYS A 115 -5.10 12.22 14.14
N SER A 116 -4.94 11.39 15.18
CA SER A 116 -4.43 10.01 15.16
C SER A 116 -3.18 9.80 14.29
N ALA A 117 -2.39 10.85 14.07
CA ALA A 117 -1.22 10.79 13.21
C ALA A 117 -0.13 9.91 13.85
N PHE A 118 0.53 9.08 13.05
CA PHE A 118 1.72 8.37 13.50
C PHE A 118 2.84 9.36 13.84
N ILE A 119 3.50 9.15 14.98
CA ILE A 119 4.61 9.97 15.44
C ILE A 119 5.89 9.14 15.29
N VAL A 120 6.76 9.59 14.38
CA VAL A 120 8.08 8.96 14.17
C VAL A 120 9.00 9.23 15.36
N LYS A 121 9.99 8.35 15.56
CA LYS A 121 10.89 8.36 16.72
C LYS A 121 11.62 9.70 16.92
N GLU A 122 11.88 10.43 15.84
CA GLU A 122 12.57 11.72 15.87
C GLU A 122 11.78 12.81 16.62
N TYR A 123 10.46 12.65 16.74
CA TYR A 123 9.59 13.54 17.51
C TYR A 123 9.26 12.95 18.89
N ILE A 124 10.07 12.01 19.39
CA ILE A 124 9.91 11.43 20.71
C ILE A 124 11.11 11.79 21.57
N ILE A 125 10.88 12.52 22.65
CA ILE A 125 11.89 12.87 23.65
C ILE A 125 11.47 12.21 24.95
N GLU A 126 12.29 11.28 25.45
CA GLU A 126 11.99 10.41 26.59
C GLU A 126 10.64 9.67 26.44
N HIS A 127 9.59 10.17 27.11
CA HIS A 127 8.24 9.61 27.09
C HIS A 127 7.20 10.55 26.44
N GLN A 128 7.67 11.66 25.87
CA GLN A 128 6.84 12.68 25.23
C GLN A 128 6.95 12.53 23.70
N ALA A 129 5.84 12.17 23.06
CA ALA A 129 5.73 12.12 21.60
C ALA A 129 5.00 13.36 21.10
N PHE A 130 5.69 14.21 20.35
CA PHE A 130 5.20 15.49 19.86
C PHE A 130 4.52 15.31 18.49
N CYS A 131 3.24 15.67 18.38
CA CYS A 131 2.54 15.60 17.10
C CYS A 131 3.03 16.71 16.17
N ALA A 132 3.66 16.33 15.04
CA ALA A 132 4.15 17.27 14.04
C ALA A 132 3.05 17.89 13.15
N LYS A 133 1.80 17.42 13.24
CA LYS A 133 0.70 17.96 12.45
C LYS A 133 0.19 19.27 13.05
N SER A 134 0.19 20.33 12.24
CA SER A 134 -0.50 21.58 12.54
C SER A 134 -1.98 21.47 12.12
N PRO A 135 -2.95 21.97 12.92
CA PRO A 135 -2.78 22.73 14.17
C PRO A 135 -2.83 21.88 15.45
N CYS A 136 -2.65 20.56 15.37
CA CYS A 136 -2.90 19.64 16.50
C CYS A 136 -1.95 19.88 17.68
N ASN A 137 -0.63 19.86 17.46
CA ASN A 137 0.42 20.06 18.46
C ASN A 137 0.28 19.27 19.79
N THR A 138 -0.55 18.23 19.83
CA THR A 138 -0.79 17.39 21.02
C THR A 138 0.48 16.61 21.37
N ILE A 139 0.79 16.52 22.66
CA ILE A 139 1.87 15.69 23.18
C ILE A 139 1.25 14.39 23.70
N THR A 140 1.81 13.25 23.33
CA THR A 140 1.32 11.92 23.71
C THR A 140 2.34 11.24 24.62
N CYS A 141 1.87 10.65 25.72
CA CYS A 141 2.68 9.79 26.57
C CYS A 141 2.95 8.46 25.87
N THR A 142 4.22 8.10 25.65
CA THR A 142 4.57 6.86 24.94
C THR A 142 4.30 5.59 25.74
N LYS A 143 4.12 5.69 27.07
CA LYS A 143 3.82 4.55 27.95
C LYS A 143 2.35 4.15 27.93
N CYS A 144 1.46 5.10 28.17
CA CYS A 144 0.00 4.85 28.23
C CYS A 144 -0.73 5.21 26.93
N LYS A 145 -0.03 5.74 25.93
CA LYS A 145 -0.55 6.18 24.62
C LYS A 145 -1.70 7.20 24.69
N SER A 146 -1.82 7.89 25.84
CA SER A 146 -2.80 8.96 26.10
C SER A 146 -2.14 10.33 25.98
N GLU A 147 -2.92 11.41 26.10
CA GLU A 147 -2.36 12.76 26.15
C GLU A 147 -1.34 12.89 27.29
N TRP A 148 -0.30 13.69 27.07
CA TRP A 148 0.77 13.86 28.04
C TRP A 148 0.24 14.32 29.39
N HIS A 149 0.84 13.78 30.45
CA HIS A 149 0.52 14.09 31.82
C HIS A 149 1.80 14.07 32.65
N ASP A 150 1.83 14.88 33.70
CA ASP A 150 2.87 14.80 34.71
C ASP A 150 2.56 13.66 35.70
N GLY A 151 3.61 13.07 36.29
CA GLY A 151 3.47 11.96 37.24
C GLY A 151 3.27 10.58 36.59
N GLU A 152 2.76 9.64 37.38
CA GLU A 152 2.59 8.25 36.95
C GLU A 152 1.43 8.07 35.96
N CYS A 153 1.58 7.12 35.03
CA CYS A 153 0.50 6.77 34.12
C CYS A 153 -0.70 6.21 34.90
N PRO A 154 -1.94 6.56 34.49
CA PRO A 154 -3.12 5.95 35.07
C PRO A 154 -3.06 4.43 34.87
N ARG A 155 -3.42 3.67 35.90
CA ARG A 155 -3.49 2.21 35.78
C ARG A 155 -4.58 1.82 34.80
N ASP A 156 -4.20 1.05 33.80
CA ASP A 156 -5.14 0.48 32.84
C ASP A 156 -5.67 -0.86 33.38
N GLN A 157 -6.84 -0.80 34.05
CA GLN A 157 -7.50 -1.99 34.59
C GLN A 157 -7.82 -3.01 33.49
N ASN A 158 -8.12 -2.58 32.26
CA ASN A 158 -8.39 -3.49 31.16
C ASN A 158 -7.12 -4.24 30.76
N GLN A 159 -5.98 -3.54 30.70
CA GLN A 159 -4.70 -4.16 30.45
C GLN A 159 -4.35 -5.18 31.54
N GLU A 160 -4.59 -4.85 32.81
CA GLU A 160 -4.37 -5.78 33.93
C GLU A 160 -5.24 -7.03 33.82
N LEU A 161 -6.53 -6.88 33.51
CA LEU A 161 -7.45 -8.00 33.30
C LEU A 161 -7.01 -8.90 32.13
N VAL A 162 -6.58 -8.31 31.02
CA VAL A 162 -6.06 -9.05 29.85
C VAL A 162 -4.79 -9.82 30.22
N LEU A 163 -3.91 -9.24 31.04
CA LEU A 163 -2.69 -9.92 31.49
C LEU A 163 -2.99 -11.05 32.47
N ALA A 164 -3.96 -10.88 33.38
CA ALA A 164 -4.42 -11.93 34.28
C ALA A 164 -5.06 -13.09 33.49
N GLU A 165 -5.87 -12.79 32.48
CA GLU A 165 -6.44 -13.77 31.55
C GLU A 165 -5.35 -14.52 30.79
N ALA A 166 -4.37 -13.79 30.24
CA ALA A 166 -3.23 -14.36 29.54
C ALA A 166 -2.45 -15.34 30.42
N GLN A 167 -2.19 -14.97 31.68
CA GLN A 167 -1.50 -15.84 32.63
C GLN A 167 -2.31 -17.13 32.89
N ARG A 168 -3.62 -17.00 33.13
CA ARG A 168 -4.50 -18.16 33.38
C ARG A 168 -4.58 -19.10 32.18
N ARG A 169 -4.61 -18.57 30.95
CA ARG A 169 -4.64 -19.37 29.72
C ARG A 169 -3.26 -19.80 29.23
N GLY A 170 -2.19 -19.40 29.91
CA GLY A 170 -0.82 -19.71 29.49
C GLY A 170 -0.39 -19.03 28.18
N TRP A 171 -1.04 -17.92 27.81
CA TRP A 171 -0.61 -17.09 26.69
C TRP A 171 0.76 -16.50 26.99
N LYS A 172 1.57 -16.32 25.94
CA LYS A 172 2.93 -15.79 26.06
C LYS A 172 3.01 -14.45 25.34
N ARG A 173 3.97 -13.61 25.70
CA ARG A 173 4.29 -12.43 24.90
C ARG A 173 5.24 -12.86 23.77
N CYS A 174 5.00 -12.36 22.57
CA CYS A 174 5.93 -12.51 21.45
C CYS A 174 7.28 -11.89 21.81
N ALA A 175 8.38 -12.61 21.60
CA ALA A 175 9.72 -12.12 21.92
C ALA A 175 10.12 -10.89 21.08
N LYS A 176 9.55 -10.74 19.88
CA LYS A 176 9.87 -9.65 18.95
C LYS A 176 9.07 -8.37 19.24
N CYS A 177 7.76 -8.49 19.44
CA CYS A 177 6.86 -7.32 19.52
C CYS A 177 6.08 -7.21 20.83
N GLY A 178 6.20 -8.17 21.75
CA GLY A 178 5.52 -8.12 23.05
C GLY A 178 4.03 -8.45 23.04
N THR A 179 3.38 -8.57 21.87
CA THR A 179 1.97 -8.94 21.73
C THR A 179 1.66 -10.30 22.36
N LEU A 180 0.51 -10.41 23.02
CA LEU A 180 0.04 -11.67 23.60
C LEU A 180 -0.35 -12.66 22.50
N ILE A 181 0.20 -13.86 22.57
CA ILE A 181 -0.03 -14.97 21.66
C ILE A 181 -0.63 -16.15 22.41
N ALA A 182 -1.80 -16.60 21.94
CA ALA A 182 -2.41 -17.83 22.39
C ALA A 182 -1.73 -19.03 21.70
N ARG A 183 -1.46 -20.09 22.46
CA ARG A 183 -1.11 -21.38 21.85
C ARG A 183 -2.37 -22.00 21.30
N ALA A 184 -2.51 -22.05 19.97
CA ALA A 184 -3.47 -22.95 19.35
C ALA A 184 -3.03 -24.41 19.59
N HIS A 185 -3.96 -25.30 19.91
CA HIS A 185 -3.67 -26.72 20.05
C HIS A 185 -3.23 -27.28 18.69
N GLY A 186 -1.93 -27.55 18.50
CA GLY A 186 -1.40 -28.23 17.31
C GLY A 186 -0.06 -27.69 16.80
N CYS A 187 0.94 -28.58 16.77
CA CYS A 187 2.28 -28.47 16.16
C CYS A 187 3.34 -27.54 16.79
N ARG A 188 4.48 -28.14 17.15
CA ARG A 188 5.67 -27.49 17.74
C ARG A 188 6.68 -27.01 16.67
N ARG A 189 6.23 -26.35 15.60
CA ARG A 189 7.13 -25.74 14.61
C ARG A 189 6.79 -24.27 14.44
N MET A 190 7.69 -23.41 14.88
CA MET A 190 7.77 -22.03 14.39
C MET A 190 8.50 -22.10 13.05
N VAL A 191 7.87 -21.63 11.97
CA VAL A 191 8.56 -21.25 10.73
C VAL A 191 8.46 -19.74 10.63
#